data_AF-A0A7W3RQL1-F1
#
_entry.id   AF-A0A7W3RQL1-F1
#
_cell.length_a   1.000
_cell.length_b   1.000
_cell.length_c   1.000
_cell.angle_alpha   90.00
_cell.angle_beta   90.00
_cell.angle_gamma   90.00
#
_symmetry.space_group_name_H-M   'P 1'
#
loop_
_entity.id
_entity.type
_entity.pdbx_description
1 polymer ?
#
loop_
_entity_poly.entity_id
_entity_poly.type
_entity_poly.pdbx_seq_one_letter_code
_entity_poly.pdbx_strand_id
1 'polypeptide(L)'
;MRKTLGPKLTDSSWDVIQGGFDSGNYWIYSSASPVGDILSRLGVRFASATASVGEGDTRPVSYERADLLKDADYVVYYTNNDGSPADDIQKLFALRTFKELPAAKKHRVVGTPDFPPGSYSDAMGVVDSVENASRGQAG
;
A
#
# COMPACT_ATOMS: atom_id res chain seq x y z
N MET A 1 16.47 -4.68 -16.93
CA MET A 1 17.09 -3.69 -16.02
C MET A 1 16.31 -3.62 -14.71
N ARG A 2 16.59 -4.50 -13.73
CA ARG A 2 15.99 -4.48 -12.38
C ARG A 2 17.00 -4.19 -11.25
N LYS A 3 18.30 -4.26 -11.53
CA LYS A 3 19.38 -4.16 -10.53
C LYS A 3 19.48 -2.80 -9.82
N THR A 4 18.98 -1.72 -10.41
CA THR A 4 19.07 -0.36 -9.84
C THR A 4 17.92 0.01 -8.90
N LEU A 5 16.86 -0.81 -8.82
CA LEU A 5 15.67 -0.57 -8.00
C LEU A 5 15.73 -1.21 -6.62
N GLY A 6 16.42 -2.34 -6.50
CA GLY A 6 16.59 -3.08 -5.25
C GLY A 6 17.00 -2.20 -4.06
N PRO A 7 17.99 -1.30 -4.18
CA PRO A 7 18.38 -0.41 -3.08
C PRO A 7 17.27 0.56 -2.63
N LYS A 8 16.53 1.17 -3.56
CA LYS A 8 15.46 2.14 -3.21
C LYS A 8 14.25 1.47 -2.54
N LEU A 9 13.94 0.24 -2.93
CA LEU A 9 12.85 -0.55 -2.36
C LEU A 9 13.19 -1.06 -0.96
N THR A 10 14.44 -1.49 -0.74
CA THR A 10 14.92 -2.01 0.55
C THR A 10 15.10 -0.92 1.61
N ASP A 11 15.40 0.32 1.21
CA ASP A 11 15.54 1.46 2.13
C ASP A 11 14.20 2.07 2.56
N SER A 12 13.09 1.75 1.89
CA SER A 12 11.77 2.34 2.15
C SER A 12 10.87 1.45 3.01
N SER A 13 10.06 2.08 3.86
CA SER A 13 9.02 1.42 4.65
C SER A 13 7.65 1.47 3.97
N TRP A 14 6.92 0.35 3.95
CA TRP A 14 5.66 0.20 3.22
C TRP A 14 4.52 -0.26 4.13
N ASP A 15 3.35 0.35 3.96
CA ASP A 15 2.09 -0.18 4.47
C ASP A 15 1.20 -0.70 3.33
N VAL A 16 0.45 -1.78 3.61
CA VAL A 16 -0.50 -2.41 2.69
C VAL A 16 -1.91 -2.22 3.25
N ILE A 17 -2.74 -1.46 2.53
CA ILE A 17 -4.10 -1.15 2.98
C ILE A 17 -5.15 -1.36 1.89
N GLN A 18 -6.39 -1.56 2.31
CA GLN A 18 -7.57 -1.44 1.46
C GLN A 18 -8.55 -0.52 2.16
N GLY A 19 -9.40 0.15 1.39
CA GLY A 19 -10.51 0.86 2.01
C GLY A 19 -11.56 -0.11 2.55
N GLY A 20 -12.62 0.44 3.11
CA GLY A 20 -13.65 -0.33 3.74
C GLY A 20 -14.78 -0.84 2.88
N PHE A 21 -15.20 -2.06 3.21
CA PHE A 21 -16.49 -2.60 2.80
C PHE A 21 -17.65 -2.04 3.63
N ASP A 22 -17.34 -1.29 4.70
CA ASP A 22 -18.29 -0.62 5.58
C ASP A 22 -18.01 0.89 5.70
N SER A 23 -18.89 1.60 6.39
CA SER A 23 -18.81 3.05 6.50
C SER A 23 -17.75 3.56 7.48
N GLY A 24 -17.14 2.71 8.30
CA GLY A 24 -16.35 3.11 9.47
C GLY A 24 -14.87 2.76 9.41
N ASN A 25 -14.48 1.73 8.66
CA ASN A 25 -13.13 1.18 8.73
C ASN A 25 -12.38 1.20 7.39
N TYR A 26 -11.06 1.16 7.45
CA TYR A 26 -10.17 0.67 6.40
C TYR A 26 -9.43 -0.58 6.93
N TRP A 27 -8.84 -1.36 6.04
CA TRP A 27 -8.20 -2.62 6.38
C TRP A 27 -6.70 -2.51 6.19
N ILE A 28 -5.94 -2.90 7.22
CA ILE A 28 -4.49 -3.04 7.14
C ILE A 28 -4.19 -4.52 6.94
N TYR A 29 -3.39 -4.82 5.92
CA TYR A 29 -3.03 -6.17 5.53
C TYR A 29 -1.69 -6.56 6.17
N SER A 30 -1.50 -7.84 6.49
CA SER A 30 -0.22 -8.36 6.95
C SER A 30 0.81 -8.49 5.82
N SER A 31 2.08 -8.66 6.20
CA SER A 31 3.17 -8.97 5.27
C SER A 31 3.00 -10.33 4.58
N ALA A 32 2.16 -11.22 5.10
CA ALA A 32 1.85 -12.52 4.50
C ALA A 32 0.56 -12.51 3.66
N SER A 33 -0.10 -11.35 3.50
CA SER A 33 -1.14 -11.19 2.48
C SER A 33 -0.57 -11.35 1.07
N PRO A 34 -1.37 -11.61 0.02
CA PRO A 34 -0.86 -11.78 -1.35
C PRO A 34 0.01 -10.59 -1.83
N VAL A 35 -0.42 -9.35 -1.59
CA VAL A 35 0.38 -8.15 -1.89
C VAL A 35 1.60 -8.06 -0.97
N GLY A 36 1.43 -8.36 0.33
CA GLY A 36 2.51 -8.41 1.29
C GLY A 36 3.62 -9.39 0.90
N ASP A 37 3.28 -10.60 0.42
CA ASP A 37 4.25 -11.61 0.00
C ASP A 37 5.03 -11.13 -1.24
N ILE A 38 4.34 -10.53 -2.21
CA ILE A 38 5.00 -9.93 -3.39
C ILE A 38 6.00 -8.85 -2.94
N LEU A 39 5.57 -7.92 -2.08
CA LEU A 39 6.42 -6.87 -1.53
C LEU A 39 7.60 -7.43 -0.73
N SER A 40 7.38 -8.47 0.07
CA SER A 40 8.43 -9.16 0.84
C SER A 40 9.50 -9.74 -0.09
N ARG A 41 9.10 -10.33 -1.22
CA ARG A 41 10.03 -10.86 -2.24
C ARG A 41 10.79 -9.77 -2.98
N LEU A 42 10.25 -8.55 -3.04
CA LEU A 42 10.97 -7.37 -3.52
C LEU A 42 11.96 -6.80 -2.49
N GLY A 43 11.94 -7.33 -1.26
CA GLY A 43 12.84 -6.94 -0.18
C GLY A 43 12.45 -5.63 0.52
N VAL A 44 11.19 -5.19 0.41
CA VAL A 44 10.77 -3.98 1.14
C VAL A 44 10.76 -4.22 2.64
N ARG A 45 10.86 -3.15 3.42
CA ARG A 45 10.58 -3.19 4.86
C ARG A 45 9.12 -2.82 5.09
N PHE A 46 8.42 -3.53 5.96
CA PHE A 46 7.05 -3.13 6.34
C PHE A 46 7.10 -2.10 7.46
N ALA A 47 6.23 -1.09 7.35
CA ALA A 47 5.97 -0.13 8.41
C ALA A 47 5.19 -0.80 9.56
N SER A 48 5.14 -0.13 10.72
CA SER A 48 4.63 -0.71 11.95
C SER A 48 3.18 -1.19 11.84
N ALA A 49 2.34 -0.50 11.05
CA ALA A 49 0.93 -0.83 10.91
C ALA A 49 0.77 -2.24 10.30
N THR A 50 1.37 -2.48 9.14
CA THR A 50 1.38 -3.78 8.44
C THR A 50 2.15 -4.86 9.21
N ALA A 51 3.33 -4.53 9.74
CA ALA A 51 4.16 -5.48 10.48
C ALA A 51 3.50 -6.00 11.78
N SER A 52 2.54 -5.25 12.32
CA SER A 52 1.79 -5.63 13.52
C SER A 52 0.58 -6.53 13.28
N VAL A 53 0.21 -6.78 12.02
CA VAL A 53 -0.91 -7.66 11.67
C VAL A 53 -0.41 -9.11 11.61
N GLY A 54 -1.17 -10.04 12.21
CA GLY A 54 -0.85 -11.46 12.21
C GLY A 54 -0.72 -12.05 10.80
N GLU A 55 0.09 -13.10 10.65
CA GLU A 55 0.35 -13.70 9.33
C GLU A 55 -0.95 -14.15 8.64
N GLY A 56 -1.15 -13.71 7.40
CA GLY A 56 -2.33 -14.05 6.60
C GLY A 56 -3.59 -13.27 6.96
N ASP A 57 -3.56 -12.49 8.05
CA ASP A 57 -4.71 -11.73 8.52
C ASP A 57 -4.78 -10.32 7.92
N THR A 58 -5.96 -9.71 8.13
CA THR A 58 -6.19 -8.28 7.98
C THR A 58 -6.72 -7.72 9.30
N ARG A 59 -6.46 -6.44 9.56
CA ARG A 59 -6.98 -5.74 10.73
C ARG A 59 -7.90 -4.60 10.28
N PRO A 60 -9.20 -4.62 10.63
CA PRO A 60 -10.06 -3.46 10.44
C PRO A 60 -9.66 -2.36 11.43
N VAL A 61 -9.62 -1.13 10.94
CA VAL A 61 -9.18 0.04 11.69
C VAL A 61 -10.09 1.21 11.31
N SER A 62 -10.59 1.99 12.27
CA SER A 62 -11.45 3.11 11.93
C SER A 62 -10.70 4.16 11.10
N TYR A 63 -11.38 4.81 10.16
CA TYR A 63 -10.78 5.82 9.29
C TYR A 63 -10.02 6.91 10.05
N GLU A 64 -10.51 7.32 11.21
CA GLU A 64 -9.91 8.35 12.08
C GLU A 64 -8.50 7.97 12.54
N ARG A 65 -8.15 6.68 12.53
CA ARG A 65 -6.85 6.14 12.92
C ARG A 65 -5.84 6.09 11.76
N ALA A 66 -5.89 7.09 10.88
CA ALA A 66 -4.87 7.30 9.83
C ALA A 66 -3.46 7.52 10.40
N ASP A 67 -3.36 7.94 11.67
CA ASP A 67 -2.09 8.15 12.39
C ASP A 67 -1.24 6.88 12.51
N LEU A 68 -1.84 5.70 12.37
CA LEU A 68 -1.13 4.42 12.39
C LEU A 68 -0.20 4.25 11.19
N LEU A 69 -0.44 4.95 10.08
CA LEU A 69 0.34 4.88 8.84
C LEU A 69 1.52 5.88 8.80
N LYS A 70 1.81 6.55 9.92
CA LYS A 70 2.73 7.71 9.98
C LYS A 70 4.20 7.37 9.74
N ASP A 71 4.59 6.12 9.99
CA ASP A 71 5.98 5.67 9.84
C ASP A 71 6.24 5.03 8.47
N ALA A 72 5.22 4.93 7.61
CA ALA A 72 5.38 4.45 6.25
C ALA A 72 5.90 5.55 5.30
N ASP A 73 6.91 5.21 4.51
CA ASP A 73 7.38 6.02 3.39
C ASP A 73 6.44 5.91 2.18
N TYR A 74 5.85 4.74 2.00
CA TYR A 74 4.91 4.41 0.93
C TYR A 74 3.70 3.65 1.49
N VAL A 75 2.55 3.86 0.87
CA VAL A 75 1.31 3.12 1.16
C VAL A 75 0.80 2.55 -0.15
N VAL A 76 0.63 1.23 -0.25
CA VAL A 76 -0.04 0.60 -1.40
C VAL A 76 -1.50 0.36 -1.07
N TYR A 77 -2.38 0.63 -2.02
CA TYR A 77 -3.82 0.44 -1.86
C TYR A 77 -4.51 -0.09 -3.11
N TYR A 78 -5.68 -0.68 -2.91
CA TYR A 78 -6.50 -1.22 -4.00
C TYR A 78 -7.23 -0.12 -4.80
N THR A 79 -7.18 -0.23 -6.12
CA THR A 79 -7.97 0.59 -7.06
C THR A 79 -8.85 -0.30 -7.94
N ASN A 80 -9.91 0.24 -8.52
CA ASN A 80 -10.63 -0.44 -9.59
C ASN A 80 -9.77 -0.51 -10.87
N ASN A 81 -10.19 -1.33 -11.83
CA ASN A 81 -9.50 -1.50 -13.12
C ASN A 81 -9.38 -0.19 -13.94
N ASP A 82 -10.22 0.80 -13.68
CA ASP A 82 -10.15 2.14 -14.30
C ASP A 82 -9.20 3.10 -13.56
N GLY A 83 -8.51 2.62 -12.52
CA GLY A 83 -7.60 3.40 -11.68
C GLY A 83 -8.28 4.23 -10.60
N SER A 84 -9.62 4.23 -10.52
CA SER A 84 -10.34 4.92 -9.44
C SER A 84 -10.12 4.22 -8.10
N PRO A 85 -10.14 4.95 -6.96
CA PRO A 85 -10.05 4.33 -5.65
C PRO A 85 -11.17 3.30 -5.41
N ALA A 86 -10.83 2.12 -4.89
CA ALA A 86 -11.79 1.08 -4.54
C ALA A 86 -12.21 1.15 -3.06
N ASP A 87 -13.34 0.52 -2.74
CA ASP A 87 -13.81 0.23 -1.37
C ASP A 87 -13.75 1.43 -0.42
N ASP A 88 -14.45 2.53 -0.68
CA ASP A 88 -14.54 3.67 0.24
C ASP A 88 -13.21 4.31 0.74
N ILE A 89 -12.05 3.93 0.18
CA ILE A 89 -10.73 4.42 0.62
C ILE A 89 -10.59 5.95 0.47
N GLN A 90 -11.38 6.58 -0.41
CA GLN A 90 -11.45 8.02 -0.53
C GLN A 90 -11.84 8.73 0.77
N LYS A 91 -12.56 8.06 1.69
CA LYS A 91 -12.87 8.58 3.03
C LYS A 91 -11.60 8.76 3.84
N LEU A 92 -10.70 7.77 3.83
CA LEU A 92 -9.39 7.86 4.45
C LEU A 92 -8.61 9.05 3.87
N PHE A 93 -8.56 9.14 2.54
CA PHE A 93 -7.78 10.16 1.84
C PHE A 93 -8.32 11.58 2.04
N ALA A 94 -9.61 11.72 2.36
CA ALA A 94 -10.22 13.02 2.67
C ALA A 94 -9.75 13.59 4.02
N LEU A 95 -9.34 12.73 4.96
CA LEU A 95 -8.95 13.13 6.32
C LEU A 95 -7.70 14.00 6.33
N ARG A 96 -7.73 15.03 7.18
CA ARG A 96 -6.57 15.90 7.42
C ARG A 96 -5.37 15.10 7.93
N THR A 97 -5.60 14.19 8.87
CA THR A 97 -4.55 13.31 9.43
C THR A 97 -3.86 12.49 8.35
N PHE A 98 -4.61 11.96 7.37
CA PHE A 98 -4.02 11.23 6.24
C PHE A 98 -3.21 12.16 5.32
N LYS A 99 -3.76 13.32 4.95
CA LYS A 99 -3.08 14.30 4.08
C LYS A 99 -1.77 14.82 4.70
N GLU A 100 -1.64 14.76 6.02
CA GLU A 100 -0.44 15.19 6.73
C GLU A 100 0.65 14.12 6.82
N LEU A 101 0.36 12.86 6.45
CA LEU A 101 1.31 11.75 6.49
C LEU A 101 2.48 11.96 5.51
N PRO A 102 3.68 11.41 5.81
CA PRO A 102 4.82 11.48 4.91
C PRO A 102 4.53 10.91 3.52
N ALA A 103 3.87 9.75 3.44
CA ALA A 103 3.52 9.11 2.18
C ALA A 103 2.58 9.98 1.33
N ALA A 104 1.55 10.58 1.94
CA ALA A 104 0.62 11.47 1.24
C ALA A 104 1.30 12.75 0.72
N LYS A 105 2.08 13.43 1.57
CA LYS A 105 2.80 14.66 1.20
C LYS A 105 3.83 14.47 0.10
N LYS A 106 4.43 13.27 0.01
CA LYS A 106 5.46 12.94 -0.98
C LYS A 106 4.91 12.27 -2.24
N HIS A 107 3.58 12.20 -2.40
CA HIS A 107 2.91 11.50 -3.51
C HIS A 107 3.32 10.01 -3.62
N ARG A 108 3.41 9.34 -2.46
CA ARG A 108 3.83 7.93 -2.31
C ARG A 108 2.69 7.02 -1.86
N VAL A 109 1.46 7.38 -2.25
CA VAL A 109 0.27 6.54 -2.08
C VAL A 109 0.01 5.87 -3.43
N VAL A 110 0.27 4.57 -3.51
CA VAL A 110 0.40 3.79 -4.74
C VAL A 110 -0.84 2.94 -4.95
N GLY A 111 -1.65 3.28 -5.94
CA GLY A 111 -2.81 2.48 -6.32
C GLY A 111 -2.42 1.32 -7.23
N THR A 112 -3.09 0.17 -7.08
CA THR A 112 -3.00 -0.94 -8.04
C THR A 112 -4.33 -1.69 -8.15
N PRO A 113 -4.79 -2.02 -9.37
CA PRO A 113 -5.95 -2.88 -9.57
C PRO A 113 -5.64 -4.35 -9.30
N ASP A 114 -4.37 -4.72 -9.30
CA ASP A 114 -3.90 -6.09 -9.11
C ASP A 114 -3.74 -6.46 -7.62
N PHE A 115 -4.34 -5.68 -6.72
CA PHE A 115 -4.24 -5.85 -5.27
C PHE A 115 -4.77 -7.21 -4.77
N PRO A 116 -5.85 -7.79 -5.33
CA PRO A 116 -6.17 -9.20 -5.13
C PRO A 116 -5.62 -10.02 -6.31
N PRO A 117 -4.32 -10.40 -6.33
CA PRO A 117 -3.75 -11.09 -7.47
C PRO A 117 -4.37 -12.49 -7.60
N GLY A 118 -5.08 -12.73 -8.70
CA GLY A 118 -5.63 -14.04 -9.07
C GLY A 118 -4.70 -14.84 -9.99
N SER A 119 -3.71 -14.17 -10.59
CA SER A 119 -2.77 -14.74 -11.55
C SER A 119 -1.34 -14.24 -11.36
N TYR A 120 -0.38 -14.91 -12.02
CA TYR A 120 1.00 -14.42 -12.09
C TYR A 120 1.11 -13.06 -12.80
N SER A 121 0.24 -12.79 -13.77
CA SER A 121 0.22 -11.50 -14.48
C SER A 121 -0.15 -10.37 -13.51
N ASP A 122 -1.14 -10.60 -12.65
CA ASP A 122 -1.59 -9.63 -11.66
C ASP A 122 -0.47 -9.38 -10.63
N ALA A 123 0.21 -10.45 -10.19
CA ALA A 123 1.38 -10.31 -9.31
C ALA A 123 2.49 -9.45 -9.94
N MET A 124 2.71 -9.56 -11.25
CA MET A 124 3.62 -8.68 -11.98
C MET A 124 3.11 -7.24 -12.08
N GLY A 125 1.79 -7.02 -12.20
CA GLY A 125 1.18 -5.70 -12.16
C GLY A 125 1.42 -4.96 -10.83
N VAL A 126 1.32 -5.67 -9.70
CA VAL A 126 1.70 -5.13 -8.37
C VAL A 126 3.17 -4.69 -8.36
N VAL A 127 4.07 -5.53 -8.87
CA VAL A 127 5.51 -5.22 -8.97
C VAL A 127 5.73 -3.95 -9.80
N ASP A 128 5.05 -3.82 -10.95
CA ASP A 128 5.19 -2.67 -11.83
C ASP A 128 4.70 -1.37 -11.16
N SER A 129 3.56 -1.39 -10.45
CA SER A 129 3.08 -0.23 -9.68
C SER A 129 4.10 0.23 -8.62
N VAL A 130 4.67 -0.73 -7.89
CA VAL A 130 5.66 -0.48 -6.82
C VAL A 130 6.98 0.04 -7.38
N GLU A 131 7.48 -0.56 -8.48
CA GLU A 131 8.67 -0.09 -9.16
C GLU A 131 8.49 1.32 -9.72
N ASN A 132 7.36 1.61 -10.35
CA ASN A 132 7.06 2.93 -10.92
C ASN A 132 7.05 4.01 -9.83
N ALA A 133 6.43 3.73 -8.68
CA ALA A 133 6.45 4.65 -7.53
C ALA A 133 7.87 4.88 -6.97
N SER A 134 8.74 3.88 -7.04
CA SER A 134 10.11 3.94 -6.52
C SER A 134 11.10 4.64 -7.46
N ARG A 135 10.76 4.76 -8.75
CA ARG A 135 11.55 5.52 -9.72
C ARG A 135 11.44 7.04 -9.52
N GLY A 136 10.42 7.49 -8.79
CA GLY A 136 10.01 8.89 -8.75
C GLY A 136 9.29 9.25 -10.04
N GLN A 137 8.16 9.94 -9.96
CA GLN A 137 7.45 10.47 -11.13
C GLN A 137 8.43 11.27 -12.00
N ALA A 138 8.92 10.64 -13.07
CA ALA A 138 9.39 11.32 -14.27
C ALA A 138 8.14 11.54 -15.13
N GLY A 139 7.47 12.67 -14.86
CA GLY A 139 6.27 13.12 -15.55
C GLY A 139 5.87 14.46 -14.98
#